data_AF-A0A0T6ZE33-F1
#
_entry.id   AF-A0A0T6ZE33-F1
#
_cell.length_a   1.000
_cell.length_b   1.000
_cell.length_c   1.000
_cell.angle_alpha   90.00
_cell.angle_beta   90.00
_cell.angle_gamma   90.00
#
_symmetry.space_group_name_H-M   'P 1'
#
loop_
_entity.id
_entity.type
_entity.pdbx_description
1 polymer ?
#
loop_
_entity_poly.entity_id
_entity_poly.type
_entity_poly.pdbx_seq_one_letter_code
_entity_poly.pdbx_strand_id
1 'polypeptide(L)'
;MTEPYQPKYQWRRTQLDEHDPPTDFDWLGFDGVGYIGRIRKETSGPTAGRWQWAGSIPRTFQGAPPTPNQGYSDTAREATEMVETYWDWCLRRMRGE
;
A
#
# COMPACT_ATOMS: atom_id res chain seq x y z
N MET A 1 22.76 -2.14 -13.05
CA MET A 1 21.29 -2.03 -13.03
C MET A 1 20.84 -2.62 -11.72
N THR A 2 20.27 -1.81 -10.83
CA THR A 2 19.65 -2.30 -9.58
C THR A 2 18.43 -3.13 -9.96
N GLU A 3 18.26 -4.29 -9.32
CA GLU A 3 17.10 -5.14 -9.55
C GLU A 3 15.82 -4.39 -9.15
N PRO A 4 14.73 -4.49 -9.94
CA PRO A 4 13.49 -3.82 -9.61
C PRO A 4 12.89 -4.39 -8.31
N TYR A 5 12.31 -3.53 -7.48
CA TYR A 5 11.68 -3.91 -6.23
C TYR A 5 10.75 -5.12 -6.40
N GLN A 6 10.81 -6.05 -5.44
CA GLN A 6 9.91 -7.20 -5.36
C GLN A 6 9.07 -7.07 -4.09
N PRO A 7 7.72 -7.13 -4.19
CA PRO A 7 6.83 -7.08 -3.04
C PRO A 7 7.19 -8.14 -1.99
N LYS A 8 7.29 -7.73 -0.73
CA LYS A 8 7.56 -8.60 0.43
C LYS A 8 6.28 -9.19 1.00
N TYR A 9 5.17 -8.45 0.88
CA TYR A 9 3.89 -8.79 1.49
C TYR A 9 2.92 -9.37 0.47
N GLN A 10 1.81 -9.93 0.95
CA GLN A 10 0.81 -10.55 0.08
C GLN A 10 -0.09 -9.47 -0.52
N TRP A 11 -0.21 -9.44 -1.85
CA TRP A 11 -1.10 -8.53 -2.56
C TRP A 11 -2.20 -9.30 -3.27
N ARG A 12 -3.43 -8.84 -3.09
CA ARG A 12 -4.60 -9.37 -3.81
C ARG A 12 -5.40 -8.23 -4.41
N ARG A 13 -6.03 -8.49 -5.54
CA ARG A 13 -6.94 -7.53 -6.17
C ARG A 13 -8.08 -7.20 -5.21
N THR A 14 -8.44 -5.94 -5.14
CA THR A 14 -9.57 -5.46 -4.34
C THR A 14 -10.85 -5.99 -4.95
N GLN A 15 -11.68 -6.63 -4.13
CA GLN A 15 -13.04 -7.01 -4.45
C GLN A 15 -13.91 -6.66 -3.24
N LEU A 16 -14.81 -5.68 -3.39
CA LEU A 16 -15.65 -5.22 -2.28
C LEU A 16 -16.86 -6.12 -2.05
N ASP A 17 -17.43 -6.68 -3.12
CA ASP A 17 -18.55 -7.61 -3.08
C ASP A 17 -18.55 -8.54 -4.32
N GLU A 18 -19.55 -9.42 -4.42
CA GLU A 18 -19.69 -10.39 -5.52
C GLU A 18 -19.96 -9.73 -6.89
N HIS A 19 -20.41 -8.47 -6.90
CA HIS A 19 -20.76 -7.71 -8.10
C HIS A 19 -19.65 -6.72 -8.53
N ASP A 20 -18.60 -6.57 -7.72
CA ASP A 20 -17.44 -5.74 -7.99
C ASP A 20 -16.27 -6.60 -8.50
N PRO A 21 -16.15 -6.83 -9.83
CA PRO A 21 -15.09 -7.69 -10.36
C PRO A 21 -13.71 -7.09 -10.05
N PRO A 22 -12.78 -7.88 -9.48
CA PRO A 22 -11.46 -7.37 -9.13
C PRO A 22 -10.72 -6.88 -10.37
N THR A 23 -10.20 -5.65 -10.31
CA THR A 23 -9.43 -5.05 -11.41
C THR A 23 -7.92 -5.17 -11.18
N ASP A 24 -7.15 -5.06 -12.26
CA ASP A 24 -5.68 -4.92 -12.16
C ASP A 24 -5.24 -3.54 -11.68
N PHE A 25 -6.18 -2.62 -11.43
CA PHE A 25 -5.93 -1.24 -11.03
C PHE A 25 -6.19 -0.98 -9.56
N ASP A 26 -6.49 -2.01 -8.77
CA ASP A 26 -6.81 -1.85 -7.36
C ASP A 26 -6.39 -3.09 -6.57
N TRP A 27 -5.50 -2.90 -5.59
CA TRP A 27 -4.89 -3.98 -4.83
C TRP A 27 -4.81 -3.65 -3.35
N LEU A 28 -5.07 -4.66 -2.52
CA LEU A 28 -4.91 -4.62 -1.07
C LEU A 28 -3.68 -5.45 -0.67
N GLY A 29 -2.85 -4.87 0.19
CA GLY A 29 -1.69 -5.53 0.79
C GLY A 29 -2.02 -6.12 2.15
N PHE A 30 -1.41 -7.27 2.46
CA PHE A 30 -1.56 -7.98 3.72
C PHE A 30 -0.23 -8.55 4.27
N ASP A 31 -0.06 -8.39 5.58
CA ASP A 31 0.94 -9.05 6.42
C ASP A 31 0.23 -10.14 7.22
N GLY A 32 0.14 -11.34 6.64
CA GLY A 32 -0.72 -12.41 7.13
C GLY A 32 -2.18 -11.98 7.17
N VAL A 33 -2.75 -11.79 8.37
CA VAL A 33 -4.12 -11.28 8.57
C VAL A 33 -4.18 -9.76 8.70
N GLY A 34 -3.05 -9.08 8.82
CA GLY A 34 -2.96 -7.63 8.99
C GLY A 34 -3.07 -6.90 7.66
N TYR A 35 -4.00 -5.95 7.54
CA TYR A 35 -4.08 -5.06 6.38
C TYR A 35 -2.96 -4.00 6.45
N ILE A 36 -2.09 -3.97 5.44
CA ILE A 36 -0.94 -3.03 5.40
C ILE A 36 -1.20 -1.79 4.56
N GLY A 37 -2.19 -1.82 3.67
CA GLY A 37 -2.51 -0.70 2.81
C GLY A 37 -3.15 -1.09 1.48
N ARG A 38 -3.41 -0.08 0.65
CA ARG A 38 -4.04 -0.21 -0.67
C ARG A 38 -3.28 0.61 -1.69
N ILE A 39 -3.20 0.08 -2.91
CA ILE A 39 -2.78 0.83 -4.08
C ILE A 39 -3.91 0.84 -5.10
N ARG A 40 -4.12 1.98 -5.76
CA ARG A 40 -5.10 2.08 -6.84
C ARG A 40 -4.60 2.99 -7.96
N LYS A 41 -4.94 2.67 -9.20
CA LYS A 41 -4.66 3.54 -10.34
C LYS A 41 -5.79 4.55 -10.49
N GLU A 42 -5.46 5.83 -10.47
CA GLU A 42 -6.43 6.88 -10.77
C GLU A 42 -6.72 6.88 -12.28
N THR A 43 -7.99 6.72 -12.65
CA THR A 43 -8.42 6.71 -14.06
C THR A 43 -8.97 8.05 -14.54
N SER A 44 -9.14 9.01 -13.63
CA SER A 44 -9.77 10.31 -13.90
C SER A 44 -9.16 11.43 -13.06
N GLY A 45 -9.36 12.68 -13.49
CA GLY A 45 -8.90 13.86 -12.76
C GLY A 45 -7.43 14.21 -13.01
N PRO A 46 -6.87 15.18 -12.25
CA PRO A 46 -5.53 15.71 -12.48
C PRO A 46 -4.40 14.70 -12.18
N THR A 47 -4.70 13.63 -11.43
CA THR A 47 -3.77 12.54 -11.10
C THR A 47 -4.01 11.30 -11.96
N ALA A 48 -4.86 11.39 -12.99
CA ALA A 48 -5.13 10.27 -13.90
C ALA A 48 -3.83 9.68 -14.46
N GLY A 49 -3.77 8.34 -14.47
CA GLY A 49 -2.60 7.57 -14.87
C GLY A 49 -1.65 7.22 -13.73
N ARG A 50 -1.68 7.96 -12.60
CA ARG A 50 -0.84 7.69 -11.43
C ARG A 50 -1.46 6.65 -10.50
N TRP A 51 -0.58 6.01 -9.73
CA TRP A 51 -0.95 5.06 -8.68
C TRP A 51 -1.00 5.76 -7.34
N GLN A 52 -2.18 5.87 -6.76
CA GLN A 52 -2.31 6.27 -5.37
C GLN A 52 -1.89 5.10 -4.48
N TRP A 53 -1.06 5.38 -3.48
CA TRP A 53 -0.76 4.46 -2.38
C TRP A 53 -1.31 5.03 -1.08
N ALA A 54 -1.80 4.14 -0.22
CA ALA A 54 -2.25 4.46 1.13
C ALA A 54 -1.77 3.37 2.10
N GLY A 55 -0.79 3.73 2.94
CA GLY A 55 -0.27 2.89 4.01
C GLY A 55 -1.21 2.86 5.21
N SER A 56 -1.42 1.66 5.75
CA SER A 56 -2.13 1.44 7.00
C SER A 56 -1.15 1.40 8.16
N ILE A 57 -1.66 1.61 9.37
CA ILE A 57 -0.93 1.43 10.61
C ILE A 57 -1.34 0.11 11.27
N PRO A 58 -0.43 -0.62 11.92
CA PRO A 58 -0.79 -1.79 12.70
C PRO A 58 -1.80 -1.42 13.79
N ARG A 59 -2.80 -2.27 14.04
CA ARG A 59 -3.84 -2.00 15.06
C ARG A 59 -3.28 -1.81 16.48
N THR A 60 -2.12 -2.38 16.73
CA THR A 60 -1.40 -2.31 18.02
C THR A 60 -0.38 -1.17 18.07
N PHE A 61 -0.27 -0.36 17.01
CA PHE A 61 0.63 0.79 16.96
C PHE A 61 0.19 1.83 18.00
N GLN A 62 1.15 2.34 18.79
CA GLN A 62 0.92 3.37 19.80
C GLN A 62 1.67 4.65 19.43
N GLY A 63 1.02 5.79 19.68
CA GLY A 63 1.57 7.12 19.39
C GLY A 63 1.13 7.66 18.03
N ALA A 64 1.81 8.72 17.58
CA ALA A 64 1.50 9.38 16.32
C ALA A 64 2.20 8.68 15.15
N PRO A 65 1.46 8.17 14.15
CA PRO A 65 2.07 7.58 12.96
C PRO A 65 2.66 8.67 12.05
N PRO A 66 3.66 8.33 11.21
CA PRO A 66 4.33 9.30 10.38
C PRO A 66 3.41 9.74 9.25
N THR A 67 3.53 11.00 8.89
CA THR A 67 2.89 11.59 7.71
C THR A 67 3.97 11.89 6.66
N PRO A 68 3.70 11.71 5.36
CA PRO A 68 2.42 11.28 4.80
C PRO A 68 2.25 9.76 4.85
N ASN A 69 1.02 9.30 5.11
CA ASN A 69 0.63 7.90 5.02
C ASN A 69 0.01 7.55 3.64
N GLN A 70 -0.04 8.51 2.73
CA GLN A 70 -0.59 8.33 1.40
C GLN A 70 0.09 9.27 0.40
N GLY A 71 0.05 8.90 -0.87
CA GLY A 71 0.64 9.70 -1.94
C GLY A 71 0.36 9.11 -3.31
N TYR A 72 1.08 9.60 -4.31
CA TYR A 72 1.01 9.13 -5.69
C TYR A 72 2.39 8.72 -6.18
N SER A 73 2.41 7.66 -6.98
CA SER A 73 3.59 7.13 -7.67
C SER A 73 3.25 6.91 -9.14
N ASP A 74 4.27 6.78 -9.99
CA ASP A 74 4.04 6.63 -11.43
C ASP A 74 3.76 5.17 -11.80
N THR A 75 4.22 4.21 -10.98
CA THR A 75 3.98 2.77 -11.19
C THR A 75 3.31 2.08 -9.99
N ALA A 76 2.63 0.95 -10.27
CA ALA A 76 2.06 0.08 -9.23
C ALA A 76 3.14 -0.44 -8.27
N ARG A 77 4.33 -0.71 -8.80
CA ARG A 77 5.45 -1.28 -8.05
C ARG A 77 6.04 -0.29 -7.07
N GLU A 78 6.22 0.96 -7.49
CA GLU A 78 6.59 2.05 -6.58
C GLU A 78 5.52 2.27 -5.53
N ALA A 79 4.24 2.28 -5.91
CA ALA A 79 3.14 2.42 -4.95
C ALA A 79 3.15 1.28 -3.90
N THR A 80 3.40 0.04 -4.32
CA THR A 80 3.60 -1.10 -3.43
C THR A 80 4.78 -0.87 -2.50
N GLU A 81 5.96 -0.51 -3.03
CA GLU A 81 7.15 -0.24 -2.22
C GLU A 81 6.90 0.85 -1.17
N MET A 82 6.14 1.89 -1.50
CA MET A 82 5.76 2.95 -0.56
C MET A 82 4.89 2.42 0.59
N VAL A 83 3.88 1.59 0.29
CA VAL A 83 3.03 0.96 1.34
C VAL A 83 3.87 0.05 2.24
N GLU A 84 4.70 -0.81 1.65
CA GLU A 84 5.50 -1.76 2.41
C GLU A 84 6.57 -1.05 3.26
N THR A 85 7.18 0.02 2.73
CA THR A 85 8.13 0.86 3.47
C THR A 85 7.47 1.54 4.67
N TYR A 86 6.24 2.05 4.48
CA TYR A 86 5.47 2.66 5.56
C TYR A 86 5.11 1.66 6.66
N TRP A 87 4.69 0.46 6.28
CA TRP A 87 4.38 -0.63 7.21
C TRP A 87 5.61 -1.10 7.98
N ASP A 88 6.72 -1.34 7.27
CA ASP A 88 8.01 -1.74 7.85
C ASP A 88 8.49 -0.70 8.88
N TRP A 89 8.34 0.59 8.58
CA TRP A 89 8.64 1.65 9.53
C TRP A 89 7.77 1.55 10.78
N CYS A 90 6.47 1.31 10.64
CA CYS A 90 5.55 1.18 11.77
C CYS A 90 5.95 0.00 12.66
N LEU A 91 6.29 -1.14 12.05
CA LEU A 91 6.76 -2.32 12.78
C LEU A 91 8.07 -2.07 13.54
N ARG A 92 9.05 -1.39 12.92
CA ARG A 92 10.31 -1.01 13.58
C ARG A 92 10.06 -0.11 14.78
N ARG A 93 9.21 0.90 14.61
CA ARG A 93 8.87 1.84 15.68
C ARG A 93 8.22 1.13 16.87
N MET A 94 7.35 0.15 16.62
CA MET A 94 6.74 -0.68 17.66
C MET A 94 7.74 -1.59 18.37
N ARG A 95 8.81 -2.01 17.69
CA ARG A 95 9.91 -2.80 18.26
C ARG A 95 10.91 -1.94 19.03
N GLY A 96 10.81 -0.60 18.93
CA GLY A 96 11.76 0.33 19.53
C GLY A 96 13.05 0.51 18.73
N GLU A 97 13.04 0.15 17.45
CA GLU A 97 14.15 0.28 16.49
C GLU A 97 14.12 1.64 15.76
#